data_AF-A0A9P6Y7B4-F1
#
_entry.id   AF-A0A9P6Y7B4-F1
#
_cell.length_a   1.000
_cell.length_b   1.000
_cell.length_c   1.000
_cell.angle_alpha   90.00
_cell.angle_beta   90.00
_cell.angle_gamma   90.00
#
_symmetry.space_group_name_H-M   'P 1'
#
loop_
_entity.id
_entity.type
_entity.pdbx_description
1 polymer ?
#
loop_
_entity_poly.entity_id
_entity_poly.type
_entity_poly.pdbx_seq_one_letter_code
_entity_poly.pdbx_strand_id
1 'polypeptide(L)'
;MLLLSLKRSNAPLKKFQILVKYSTLPKQAAGKFTSNKLITEPSNTKNNINEVQRTLVYIGPFAETMKRYKMTASFFGICGIIAVPGLISTGQAPMLSVALAGISAISPAIFVHFYTRGYVTKLIVYDDIKKVERERKRPKEMKDKFIGLETISFWGRFKEENMWLSQLKYKSTTKGLVWQQNTGSKHIFTLEREIIEADPYLNALSKRIQRKQV
;
A
#
# COMPACT_ATOMS: atom_id res chain seq x y z
N MET A 1 55.41 13.32 33.06
CA MET A 1 54.47 12.73 34.05
C MET A 1 53.49 13.83 34.47
N LEU A 2 52.33 13.90 33.81
CA LEU A 2 51.29 14.92 34.06
C LEU A 2 49.95 14.19 34.07
N LEU A 3 49.48 13.88 35.29
CA LEU A 3 48.20 13.26 35.59
C LEU A 3 47.11 14.34 35.55
N LEU A 4 46.34 14.41 34.47
CA LEU A 4 45.12 15.22 34.42
C LEU A 4 43.93 14.38 34.88
N SER A 5 43.57 14.62 36.14
CA SER A 5 42.42 14.10 36.87
C SER A 5 41.10 14.38 36.15
N LEU A 6 40.42 13.33 35.68
CA LEU A 6 39.03 13.38 35.24
C LEU A 6 38.12 13.69 36.43
N LYS A 7 37.58 14.91 36.48
CA LYS A 7 36.45 15.26 37.35
C LYS A 7 35.17 14.65 36.76
N ARG A 8 34.79 13.49 37.28
CA ARG A 8 33.57 12.75 36.93
C ARG A 8 32.34 13.54 37.42
N SER A 9 31.71 14.29 36.52
CA SER A 9 30.41 14.93 36.77
C SER A 9 29.32 13.85 36.72
N ASN A 10 28.77 13.53 37.88
CA ASN A 10 27.59 12.68 38.02
C ASN A 10 26.33 13.48 37.67
N ALA A 11 26.02 13.58 36.38
CA ALA A 11 24.70 14.01 35.94
C ALA A 11 23.76 12.79 35.92
N PRO A 12 22.57 12.84 36.56
CA PRO A 12 21.65 11.72 36.52
C PRO A 12 21.09 11.54 35.11
N LEU A 13 21.30 10.35 34.54
CA LEU A 13 20.64 9.86 33.33
C LEU A 13 19.12 9.94 33.53
N LYS A 14 18.51 11.04 33.05
CA LYS A 14 17.07 11.07 32.79
C LYS A 14 16.81 10.02 31.72
N LYS A 15 16.32 8.85 32.15
CA LYS A 15 15.69 7.86 31.27
C LYS A 15 14.56 8.58 30.52
N PHE A 16 14.83 9.03 29.31
CA PHE A 16 13.79 9.29 28.33
C PHE A 16 13.19 7.93 27.96
N GLN A 17 12.22 7.49 28.76
CA GLN A 17 11.25 6.51 28.30
C GLN A 17 10.44 7.20 27.22
N ILE A 18 10.91 7.10 25.97
CA ILE A 18 10.06 7.31 24.81
C ILE A 18 9.08 6.15 24.85
N LEU A 19 7.96 6.36 25.53
CA LEU A 19 6.80 5.51 25.46
C LEU A 19 6.27 5.68 24.03
N VAL A 20 6.84 4.91 23.10
CA VAL A 20 6.25 4.69 21.79
C VAL A 20 4.93 4.00 22.08
N LYS A 21 3.87 4.80 22.22
CA LYS A 21 2.50 4.30 22.12
C LYS A 21 2.43 3.64 20.76
N TYR A 22 2.56 2.31 20.74
CA TYR A 22 2.06 1.53 19.63
C TYR A 22 0.60 1.97 19.50
N SER A 23 0.31 2.68 18.41
CA SER A 23 -1.04 2.97 18.00
C SER A 23 -1.74 1.63 17.90
N THR A 24 -2.50 1.32 18.93
CA THR A 24 -3.54 0.30 18.90
C THR A 24 -4.26 0.49 17.58
N LEU A 25 -4.24 -0.55 16.75
CA LEU A 25 -5.04 -0.66 15.54
C LEU A 25 -6.38 0.04 15.78
N PRO A 26 -6.81 1.00 14.93
CA PRO A 26 -8.12 1.58 15.11
C PRO A 26 -9.15 0.45 15.01
N LYS A 27 -9.68 0.02 16.16
CA LYS A 27 -10.85 -0.85 16.31
C LYS A 27 -12.11 -0.09 15.88
N GLN A 28 -12.08 0.43 14.65
CA GLN A 28 -13.19 1.04 13.93
C GLN A 28 -13.16 0.65 12.44
N ALA A 29 -12.49 -0.45 12.07
CA ALA A 29 -12.40 -0.89 10.67
C ALA A 29 -13.54 -1.83 10.23
N ALA A 30 -14.55 -2.08 11.07
CA ALA A 30 -15.69 -2.92 10.70
C ALA A 30 -16.98 -2.31 11.27
N GLY A 31 -17.71 -1.56 10.43
CA GLY A 31 -19.09 -1.15 10.76
C GLY A 31 -19.55 0.19 10.18
N LYS A 32 -18.67 1.12 9.82
CA LYS A 32 -19.07 2.47 9.35
C LYS A 32 -18.24 3.13 8.24
N PHE A 33 -17.21 2.44 7.72
CA PHE A 33 -16.17 3.07 6.87
C PHE A 33 -16.33 2.97 5.35
N THR A 34 -17.43 2.43 4.81
CA THR A 34 -17.69 2.49 3.36
C THR A 34 -19.10 3.02 3.09
N SER A 35 -19.34 4.29 3.48
CA SER A 35 -20.23 5.11 2.66
C SER A 35 -19.69 5.01 1.24
N ASN A 36 -20.44 4.37 0.34
CA ASN A 36 -20.07 4.23 -1.05
C ASN A 36 -19.90 5.64 -1.60
N LYS A 37 -18.67 6.13 -1.63
CA LYS A 37 -18.39 7.45 -2.19
C LYS A 37 -18.37 7.24 -3.69
N LEU A 38 -19.38 7.76 -4.38
CA LEU A 38 -19.35 7.87 -5.83
C LEU A 38 -18.13 8.72 -6.16
N ILE A 39 -17.12 8.13 -6.79
CA ILE A 39 -15.97 8.88 -7.28
C ILE A 39 -16.34 9.32 -8.69
N THR A 40 -17.06 10.42 -8.80
CA THR A 40 -16.98 11.26 -10.00
C THR A 40 -15.65 11.98 -9.92
N GLU A 41 -14.58 11.31 -10.34
CA GLU A 41 -13.33 12.01 -10.65
C GLU A 41 -13.61 12.88 -11.89
N PRO A 42 -13.46 14.21 -11.82
CA PRO A 42 -13.46 15.01 -13.02
C PRO A 42 -12.15 14.68 -13.75
N SER A 43 -12.21 13.68 -14.62
CA SER A 43 -11.13 13.43 -15.57
C SER A 43 -10.89 14.72 -16.32
N ASN A 44 -9.64 15.18 -16.30
CA ASN A 44 -9.14 16.39 -16.95
C ASN A 44 -9.10 16.21 -18.49
N THR A 45 -10.22 15.77 -19.05
CA THR A 45 -10.42 15.48 -20.46
C THR A 45 -11.86 15.87 -20.76
N LYS A 46 -12.02 17.15 -21.12
CA LYS A 46 -13.19 17.57 -21.91
C LYS A 46 -13.29 16.58 -23.08
N ASN A 47 -14.50 16.06 -23.29
CA ASN A 47 -14.92 15.14 -24.35
C ASN A 47 -14.81 13.65 -23.97
N ASN A 48 -15.87 13.09 -23.39
CA ASN A 48 -16.61 12.01 -24.07
C ASN A 48 -17.92 11.66 -23.34
N ILE A 49 -18.95 11.52 -24.16
CA ILE A 49 -20.30 11.04 -23.85
C ILE A 49 -20.15 9.57 -23.44
N ASN A 50 -20.31 9.29 -22.14
CA ASN A 50 -20.52 8.01 -21.45
C ASN A 50 -19.82 8.11 -20.09
N GLU A 51 -20.49 8.75 -19.13
CA GLU A 51 -20.05 8.78 -17.75
C GLU A 51 -20.13 7.37 -17.17
N VAL A 52 -19.04 6.60 -17.32
CA VAL A 52 -18.97 5.24 -16.80
C VAL A 52 -18.98 5.35 -15.29
N GLN A 53 -20.08 4.92 -14.67
CA GLN A 53 -20.26 4.97 -13.23
C GLN A 53 -19.24 4.06 -12.54
N ARG A 54 -18.50 4.63 -11.58
CA ARG A 54 -17.47 3.94 -10.80
C ARG A 54 -17.82 4.04 -9.33
N THR A 55 -17.93 2.90 -8.67
CA THR A 55 -18.22 2.82 -7.24
C THR A 55 -16.99 2.32 -6.51
N LEU A 56 -16.51 3.09 -5.53
CA LEU A 56 -15.45 2.66 -4.63
C LEU A 56 -16.03 1.69 -3.61
N VAL A 57 -15.51 0.46 -3.57
CA VAL A 57 -16.05 -0.60 -2.71
C VAL A 57 -15.08 -0.96 -1.58
N TYR A 58 -13.78 -0.83 -1.81
CA TYR A 58 -12.78 -1.09 -0.78
C TYR A 58 -11.67 -0.04 -0.77
N ILE A 59 -11.22 0.27 0.44
CA ILE A 59 -10.08 1.14 0.75
C ILE A 59 -9.14 0.35 1.65
N GLY A 60 -7.89 0.22 1.23
CA GLY A 60 -6.84 -0.41 2.03
C GLY A 60 -6.49 0.45 3.24
N PRO A 61 -6.47 -0.11 4.46
CA PRO A 61 -6.24 0.65 5.69
C PRO A 61 -4.83 1.25 5.74
N PHE A 62 -3.89 0.63 5.03
CA PHE A 62 -2.49 1.04 4.98
C PHE A 62 -2.13 1.89 3.76
N ALA A 63 -3.10 2.27 2.91
CA ALA A 63 -2.81 2.98 1.67
C ALA A 63 -2.01 4.28 1.88
N GLU A 64 -2.48 5.12 2.81
CA GLU A 64 -1.85 6.41 3.10
C GLU A 64 -0.49 6.24 3.80
N THR A 65 -0.38 5.29 4.74
CA THR A 65 0.88 5.01 5.43
C THR A 65 1.93 4.44 4.48
N MET A 66 1.55 3.50 3.60
CA MET A 66 2.44 2.93 2.59
C MET A 66 2.94 3.99 1.60
N LYS A 67 2.05 4.90 1.18
CA LYS A 67 2.43 6.03 0.33
C LYS A 67 3.51 6.88 1.01
N ARG A 68 3.29 7.27 2.28
CA ARG A 68 4.26 8.04 3.06
C ARG A 68 5.58 7.31 3.20
N TYR A 69 5.56 6.03 3.56
CA TYR A 69 6.78 5.23 3.67
C TYR A 69 7.56 5.14 2.36
N LYS A 70 6.87 4.91 1.23
CA LYS A 70 7.53 4.89 -0.09
C LYS A 70 8.12 6.23 -0.47
N MET A 71 7.40 7.34 -0.23
CA MET A 71 7.91 8.68 -0.52
C MET A 71 9.12 9.01 0.35
N THR A 72 9.05 8.76 1.66
CA THR A 72 10.16 9.02 2.59
C THR A 72 11.37 8.14 2.27
N ALA A 73 11.17 6.84 2.01
CA ALA A 73 12.28 5.95 1.66
C ALA A 73 12.92 6.35 0.32
N SER A 74 12.11 6.76 -0.66
CA SER A 74 12.62 7.28 -1.94
C SER A 74 13.42 8.58 -1.75
N PHE A 75 12.98 9.46 -0.85
CA PHE A 75 13.70 10.69 -0.52
C PHE A 75 15.09 10.39 0.06
N PHE A 76 15.18 9.47 1.03
CA PHE A 76 16.49 9.01 1.54
C PHE A 76 17.38 8.41 0.45
N GLY A 77 16.80 7.63 -0.46
CA GLY A 77 17.53 7.09 -1.62
C GLY A 77 18.08 8.18 -2.52
N ILE A 78 17.28 9.19 -2.85
CA ILE A 78 17.70 10.34 -3.67
C ILE A 78 18.80 11.14 -2.96
N CYS A 79 18.65 11.43 -1.67
CA CYS A 79 19.68 12.09 -0.87
C CYS A 79 20.99 11.30 -0.89
N GLY A 80 20.93 9.98 -0.76
CA GLY A 80 22.12 9.12 -0.87
C GLY A 80 22.78 9.20 -2.23
N ILE A 81 22.00 9.12 -3.31
CA ILE A 81 22.52 9.20 -4.70
C ILE A 81 23.19 10.55 -4.96
N ILE A 82 22.68 11.65 -4.39
CA ILE A 82 23.26 12.99 -4.55
C ILE A 82 24.49 13.17 -3.63
N ALA A 83 24.44 12.67 -2.40
CA ALA A 83 25.50 12.86 -1.42
C ALA A 83 26.75 12.01 -1.71
N VAL A 84 26.61 10.81 -2.27
CA VAL A 84 27.72 9.90 -2.56
C VAL A 84 28.77 10.52 -3.51
N PRO A 85 28.39 11.09 -4.68
CA PRO A 85 29.35 11.80 -5.53
C PRO A 85 30.02 12.99 -4.84
N GLY A 86 29.28 13.73 -4.01
CA GLY A 86 29.84 14.84 -3.23
C GLY A 86 30.93 14.37 -2.25
N LEU A 87 30.69 13.27 -1.54
CA LEU A 87 31.66 12.68 -0.62
C LEU A 87 32.90 12.14 -1.35
N ILE A 88 32.72 11.52 -2.53
CA ILE A 88 33.84 11.08 -3.38
C ILE A 88 34.68 12.29 -3.82
N SER A 89 34.04 13.37 -4.25
CA SER A 89 34.71 14.60 -4.72
C SER A 89 35.55 15.27 -3.63
N THR A 90 35.07 15.28 -2.38
CA THR A 90 35.83 15.87 -1.26
C THR A 90 37.06 15.05 -0.85
N GLY A 91 37.15 13.77 -1.23
CA GLY A 91 38.29 12.90 -0.89
C GLY A 91 38.48 12.62 0.60
N GLN A 92 37.59 13.11 1.48
CA GLN A 92 37.76 13.04 2.93
C GLN A 92 37.32 11.70 3.54
N ALA A 93 36.51 10.91 2.83
CA ALA A 93 35.94 9.67 3.33
C ALA A 93 36.53 8.44 2.60
N PRO A 94 36.86 7.34 3.31
CA PRO A 94 37.27 6.09 2.70
C PRO A 94 36.23 5.59 1.68
N MET A 95 36.67 5.18 0.49
CA MET A 95 35.79 4.74 -0.61
C MET A 95 34.80 3.65 -0.18
N LEU A 96 35.25 2.72 0.67
CA LEU A 96 34.42 1.63 1.19
C LEU A 96 33.31 2.14 2.11
N SER A 97 33.58 3.16 2.94
CA SER A 97 32.56 3.80 3.78
C SER A 97 31.52 4.55 2.95
N VAL A 98 31.93 5.23 1.89
CA VAL A 98 31.03 5.93 0.98
C VAL A 98 30.14 4.95 0.21
N ALA A 99 30.70 3.83 -0.26
CA ALA A 99 29.94 2.77 -0.93
C ALA A 99 28.88 2.16 0.00
N LEU A 100 29.25 1.85 1.25
CA LEU A 100 28.31 1.33 2.25
C LEU A 100 27.21 2.34 2.60
N ALA A 101 27.55 3.62 2.71
CA ALA A 101 26.56 4.69 2.93
C ALA A 101 25.56 4.80 1.77
N GLY A 102 26.04 4.69 0.53
CA GLY A 102 25.18 4.68 -0.66
C GLY A 102 24.22 3.50 -0.69
N ILE A 103 24.70 2.29 -0.39
CA ILE A 103 23.86 1.08 -0.31
C ILE A 103 22.83 1.22 0.82
N SER A 104 23.25 1.72 1.99
CA SER A 104 22.36 1.95 3.13
C SER A 104 21.28 2.98 2.84
N ALA A 105 21.54 3.99 2.01
CA ALA A 105 20.56 5.00 1.66
C ALA A 105 19.44 4.45 0.75
N ILE A 106 19.77 3.50 -0.14
CA ILE A 106 18.81 2.90 -1.08
C ILE A 106 18.07 1.71 -0.46
N SER A 107 18.69 1.02 0.50
CA SER A 107 18.16 -0.20 1.11
C SER A 107 16.72 -0.06 1.65
N PRO A 108 16.36 1.01 2.38
CA PRO A 108 14.98 1.20 2.83
C PRO A 108 13.96 1.31 1.69
N ALA A 109 14.31 1.95 0.57
CA ALA A 109 13.41 2.12 -0.57
C ALA A 109 13.12 0.77 -1.25
N ILE A 110 14.16 -0.04 -1.45
CA ILE A 110 14.03 -1.39 -2.01
C ILE A 110 13.23 -2.28 -1.07
N PHE A 111 13.56 -2.27 0.22
CA PHE A 111 12.89 -3.08 1.24
C PHE A 111 11.40 -2.76 1.31
N VAL A 112 11.05 -1.48 1.49
CA VAL A 112 9.65 -1.05 1.56
C VAL A 112 8.93 -1.42 0.26
N HIS A 113 9.53 -1.17 -0.90
CA HIS A 113 8.90 -1.52 -2.17
C HIS A 113 8.62 -3.02 -2.28
N PHE A 114 9.60 -3.88 -1.96
CA PHE A 114 9.45 -5.32 -2.04
C PHE A 114 8.33 -5.84 -1.13
N TYR A 115 8.26 -5.35 0.12
CA TYR A 115 7.24 -5.75 1.07
C TYR A 115 5.83 -5.25 0.75
N THR A 116 5.74 -4.07 0.15
CA THR A 116 4.45 -3.43 -0.17
C THR A 116 4.02 -3.63 -1.62
N ARG A 117 4.78 -4.42 -2.39
CA ARG A 117 4.49 -4.69 -3.80
C ARG A 117 3.17 -5.44 -3.94
N GLY A 118 2.28 -4.92 -4.77
CA GLY A 118 1.01 -5.57 -5.07
C GLY A 118 -0.07 -5.37 -3.99
N TYR A 119 0.19 -4.66 -2.91
CA TYR A 119 -0.88 -4.31 -1.97
C TYR A 119 -1.89 -3.36 -2.61
N VAL A 120 -3.17 -3.71 -2.49
CA VAL A 120 -4.28 -2.95 -3.08
C VAL A 120 -4.66 -1.82 -2.14
N THR A 121 -4.61 -0.58 -2.65
CA THR A 121 -5.02 0.63 -1.92
C THR A 121 -6.48 0.94 -2.10
N LYS A 122 -7.04 0.67 -3.29
CA LYS A 122 -8.46 0.83 -3.58
C LYS A 122 -8.93 -0.26 -4.52
N LEU A 123 -10.18 -0.66 -4.35
CA LEU A 123 -10.90 -1.49 -5.31
C LEU A 123 -12.15 -0.74 -5.74
N ILE A 124 -12.21 -0.51 -7.05
CA ILE A 124 -13.28 0.19 -7.74
C ILE A 124 -14.05 -0.84 -8.55
N VAL A 125 -15.37 -0.76 -8.52
CA VAL A 125 -16.25 -1.56 -9.38
C VAL A 125 -16.91 -0.61 -10.35
N TYR A 126 -16.86 -0.97 -11.64
CA TYR A 126 -17.49 -0.22 -12.72
C TYR A 126 -18.98 -0.56 -12.80
N ASP A 127 -19.71 -0.23 -11.75
CA ASP A 127 -21.16 -0.41 -11.58
C ASP A 127 -21.77 0.80 -10.84
N ASP A 128 -23.09 0.99 -11.00
CA ASP A 128 -23.90 1.96 -10.25
C ASP A 128 -23.89 1.66 -8.74
N ILE A 129 -23.76 2.71 -7.93
CA ILE A 129 -23.86 2.67 -6.47
C ILE A 129 -25.14 2.00 -5.99
N LYS A 130 -26.29 2.28 -6.64
CA LYS A 130 -27.58 1.69 -6.26
C LYS A 130 -27.61 0.19 -6.51
N LYS A 131 -26.85 -0.29 -7.49
CA LYS A 131 -26.73 -1.72 -7.79
C LYS A 131 -25.80 -2.39 -6.79
N VAL A 132 -24.65 -1.78 -6.50
CA VAL A 132 -23.69 -2.24 -5.48
C VAL A 132 -24.36 -2.34 -4.10
N GLU A 133 -25.15 -1.35 -3.70
CA GLU A 133 -25.86 -1.37 -2.41
C GLU A 133 -26.95 -2.44 -2.33
N ARG A 134 -27.70 -2.64 -3.42
CA ARG A 134 -28.69 -3.72 -3.49
C ARG A 134 -28.04 -5.09 -3.34
N GLU A 135 -26.91 -5.30 -4.02
CA GLU A 135 -26.13 -6.54 -3.93
C GLU A 135 -25.43 -6.69 -2.57
N ARG A 136 -25.00 -5.60 -1.92
CA ARG A 136 -24.46 -5.64 -0.56
C ARG A 136 -25.50 -6.08 0.46
N LYS A 137 -26.76 -5.61 0.32
CA LYS A 137 -27.88 -6.00 1.20
C LYS A 137 -28.35 -7.44 0.97
N ARG A 138 -28.26 -7.93 -0.27
CA ARG A 138 -28.65 -9.29 -0.66
C ARG A 138 -27.56 -9.88 -1.55
N PRO A 139 -26.46 -10.40 -0.97
CA PRO A 139 -25.37 -10.99 -1.73
C PRO A 139 -25.84 -12.32 -2.32
N LYS A 140 -26.55 -12.25 -3.46
CA LYS A 140 -26.80 -13.39 -4.35
C LYS A 140 -25.52 -13.68 -5.15
N GLU A 141 -25.52 -14.76 -5.92
CA GLU A 141 -24.39 -15.09 -6.79
C GLU A 141 -24.03 -13.88 -7.67
N MET A 142 -22.88 -13.28 -7.36
CA MET A 142 -22.34 -12.12 -8.05
C MET A 142 -22.04 -12.52 -9.50
N LYS A 143 -22.44 -11.69 -10.47
CA LYS A 143 -22.05 -11.85 -11.88
C LYS A 143 -20.60 -11.40 -12.11
N ASP A 144 -20.07 -11.63 -13.32
CA ASP A 144 -18.74 -11.12 -13.65
C ASP A 144 -18.78 -9.60 -13.69
N LYS A 145 -17.78 -8.97 -13.10
CA LYS A 145 -17.69 -7.52 -13.03
C LYS A 145 -16.35 -7.04 -13.53
N PHE A 146 -16.39 -5.87 -14.14
CA PHE A 146 -15.22 -5.10 -14.47
C PHE A 146 -14.80 -4.28 -13.24
N ILE A 147 -13.55 -4.45 -12.83
CA ILE A 147 -13.01 -3.87 -11.60
C ILE A 147 -11.71 -3.12 -11.88
N GLY A 148 -11.44 -2.09 -11.09
CA GLY A 148 -10.19 -1.36 -11.04
C GLY A 148 -9.47 -1.60 -9.72
N LEU A 149 -8.23 -2.07 -9.77
CA LEU A 149 -7.38 -2.30 -8.61
C LEU A 149 -6.29 -1.23 -8.57
N GLU A 150 -6.34 -0.36 -7.57
CA GLU A 150 -5.31 0.65 -7.35
C GLU A 150 -4.18 0.07 -6.49
N THR A 151 -2.95 0.25 -6.93
CA THR A 151 -1.72 -0.10 -6.21
C THR A 151 -0.76 1.09 -6.18
N ILE A 152 0.27 1.02 -5.34
CA ILE A 152 1.30 2.08 -5.30
C ILE A 152 2.55 1.60 -6.03
N SER A 153 3.03 2.41 -6.97
CA SER A 153 4.32 2.25 -7.66
C SER A 153 5.52 2.34 -6.71
N PHE A 154 6.75 2.23 -7.25
CA PHE A 154 7.97 2.45 -6.47
C PHE A 154 8.04 3.88 -5.90
N TRP A 155 7.73 4.88 -6.73
CA TRP A 155 7.82 6.31 -6.42
C TRP A 155 6.65 6.87 -5.61
N GLY A 156 5.79 6.03 -5.04
CA GLY A 156 4.62 6.49 -4.29
C GLY A 156 3.45 6.98 -5.14
N ARG A 157 3.50 6.87 -6.47
CA ARG A 157 2.37 7.18 -7.37
C ARG A 157 1.35 6.05 -7.36
N PHE A 158 0.06 6.39 -7.35
CA PHE A 158 -1.02 5.43 -7.52
C PHE A 158 -1.10 4.96 -8.98
N LYS A 159 -1.39 3.68 -9.17
CA LYS A 159 -1.58 3.05 -10.46
C LYS A 159 -2.83 2.16 -10.37
N GLU A 160 -3.83 2.45 -11.19
CA GLU A 160 -5.03 1.63 -11.32
C GLU A 160 -4.83 0.62 -12.47
N GLU A 161 -5.18 -0.63 -12.22
CA GLU A 161 -5.21 -1.70 -13.22
C GLU A 161 -6.63 -2.24 -13.33
N ASN A 162 -7.19 -2.13 -14.54
CA ASN A 162 -8.57 -2.50 -14.83
C ASN A 162 -8.64 -3.89 -15.45
N MET A 163 -9.53 -4.73 -14.95
CA MET A 163 -9.68 -6.10 -15.42
C MET A 163 -11.04 -6.68 -15.06
N TRP A 164 -11.38 -7.80 -15.70
CA TRP A 164 -12.53 -8.60 -15.29
C TRP A 164 -12.20 -9.46 -14.07
N LEU A 165 -13.15 -9.65 -13.16
CA LEU A 165 -13.01 -10.58 -12.03
C LEU A 165 -12.63 -11.99 -12.51
N SER A 166 -13.14 -12.42 -13.65
CA SER A 166 -12.82 -13.70 -14.27
C SER A 166 -11.34 -13.84 -14.68
N GLN A 167 -10.59 -12.75 -14.81
CA GLN A 167 -9.15 -12.77 -15.11
C GLN A 167 -8.29 -12.99 -13.86
N LEU A 168 -8.89 -12.99 -12.67
CA LEU A 168 -8.21 -13.22 -11.40
C LEU A 168 -8.31 -14.67 -10.94
N LYS A 169 -7.26 -15.13 -10.25
CA LYS A 169 -7.17 -16.39 -9.53
C LYS A 169 -7.01 -16.10 -8.05
N TYR A 170 -7.73 -16.85 -7.23
CA TYR A 170 -7.64 -16.77 -5.78
C TYR A 170 -6.41 -17.53 -5.26
N LYS A 171 -5.73 -16.98 -4.26
CA LYS A 171 -4.71 -17.71 -3.52
C LYS A 171 -4.81 -17.30 -2.06
N SER A 172 -5.11 -18.27 -1.20
CA SER A 172 -5.09 -18.03 0.24
C SER A 172 -3.65 -18.05 0.74
N THR A 173 -3.24 -17.02 1.48
CA THR A 173 -1.94 -16.98 2.16
C THR A 173 -2.13 -16.67 3.63
N THR A 174 -1.13 -16.91 4.47
CA THR A 174 -1.20 -16.56 5.90
C THR A 174 -1.25 -15.06 6.16
N LYS A 175 -0.77 -14.24 5.22
CA LYS A 175 -0.67 -12.77 5.33
C LYS A 175 -1.91 -12.03 4.85
N GLY A 176 -2.80 -12.68 4.11
CA GLY A 176 -3.97 -12.02 3.53
C GLY A 176 -4.57 -12.78 2.36
N LEU A 177 -5.46 -12.11 1.66
CA LEU A 177 -6.16 -12.62 0.49
C LEU A 177 -5.41 -12.16 -0.77
N VAL A 178 -4.90 -13.10 -1.55
CA VAL A 178 -4.14 -12.79 -2.76
C VAL A 178 -4.97 -13.09 -4.00
N TRP A 179 -5.13 -12.08 -4.85
CA TRP A 179 -5.64 -12.22 -6.21
C TRP A 179 -4.48 -12.14 -7.19
N GLN A 180 -4.34 -13.17 -8.02
CA GLN A 180 -3.30 -13.22 -9.04
C GLN A 180 -3.94 -13.13 -10.41
N GLN A 181 -3.43 -12.24 -11.27
CA GLN A 181 -3.87 -12.17 -12.65
C GLN A 181 -3.45 -13.45 -13.40
N ASN A 182 -4.41 -14.08 -14.05
CA ASN A 182 -4.21 -15.32 -14.81
C ASN A 182 -3.83 -15.07 -16.27
N THR A 183 -4.23 -13.92 -16.82
CA THR A 183 -4.01 -13.54 -18.22
C THR A 183 -2.94 -12.47 -18.33
N GLY A 184 -1.88 -12.71 -19.11
CA GLY A 184 -0.80 -11.75 -19.32
C GLY A 184 0.29 -11.82 -18.25
N SER A 185 0.81 -10.66 -17.84
CA SER A 185 1.79 -10.56 -16.76
C SER A 185 1.18 -11.03 -15.44
N LYS A 186 1.90 -11.90 -14.71
CA LYS A 186 1.46 -12.47 -13.43
C LYS A 186 1.49 -11.44 -12.30
N HIS A 187 0.64 -10.42 -12.37
CA HIS A 187 0.48 -9.43 -11.30
C HIS A 187 -0.19 -10.07 -10.09
N ILE A 188 0.30 -9.67 -8.92
CA ILE A 188 -0.18 -10.15 -7.61
C ILE A 188 -0.79 -8.96 -6.90
N PHE A 189 -2.03 -9.13 -6.44
CA PHE A 189 -2.81 -8.16 -5.71
C PHE A 189 -3.11 -8.72 -4.33
N THR A 190 -2.65 -8.05 -3.28
CA THR A 190 -2.86 -8.45 -1.89
C THR A 190 -3.91 -7.55 -1.25
N LEU A 191 -4.95 -8.17 -0.70
CA LEU A 191 -6.04 -7.51 0.01
C LEU A 191 -6.10 -8.02 1.46
N GLU A 192 -6.56 -7.15 2.35
CA GLU A 192 -6.72 -7.48 3.77
C GLU A 192 -7.89 -8.44 3.97
N ARG A 193 -7.60 -9.65 4.50
CA ARG A 193 -8.61 -10.70 4.67
C ARG A 193 -9.77 -10.23 5.55
N GLU A 194 -9.45 -9.61 6.69
CA GLU A 194 -10.45 -9.18 7.67
C GLU A 194 -11.46 -8.20 7.07
N ILE A 195 -11.00 -7.29 6.20
CA ILE A 195 -11.87 -6.30 5.57
C ILE A 195 -12.74 -6.95 4.49
N ILE A 196 -12.17 -7.85 3.69
CA ILE A 196 -12.92 -8.57 2.65
C ILE A 196 -13.99 -9.46 3.27
N GLU A 197 -13.68 -10.14 4.37
CA GLU A 197 -14.62 -11.03 5.04
C GLU A 197 -15.73 -10.26 5.79
N ALA A 198 -15.40 -9.09 6.33
CA ALA A 198 -16.35 -8.24 7.07
C ALA A 198 -17.40 -7.54 6.19
N ASP A 199 -17.09 -7.18 4.93
CA ASP A 199 -18.08 -6.61 4.01
C ASP A 199 -18.76 -7.74 3.20
N PRO A 200 -20.09 -7.95 3.35
CA PRO A 200 -20.82 -9.00 2.62
C PRO A 200 -20.63 -8.94 1.10
N TYR A 201 -20.50 -7.73 0.54
CA TYR A 201 -20.31 -7.54 -0.89
C TYR A 201 -18.90 -7.98 -1.34
N LEU A 202 -17.86 -7.55 -0.63
CA LEU A 202 -16.47 -7.93 -0.92
C LEU A 202 -16.26 -9.44 -0.74
N ASN A 203 -16.86 -10.01 0.30
CA ASN A 203 -16.83 -11.44 0.56
C ASN A 203 -17.46 -12.21 -0.62
N ALA A 204 -18.63 -11.77 -1.11
CA ALA A 204 -19.28 -12.39 -2.26
C ALA A 204 -18.44 -12.29 -3.55
N LEU A 205 -17.75 -11.16 -3.78
CA LEU A 205 -16.79 -11.03 -4.89
C LEU A 205 -15.63 -12.03 -4.75
N SER A 206 -15.06 -12.16 -3.56
CA SER A 206 -13.94 -13.07 -3.30
C SER A 206 -14.33 -14.55 -3.49
N LYS A 207 -15.52 -14.94 -3.02
CA LYS A 207 -16.08 -16.30 -3.18
C LYS A 207 -16.30 -16.64 -4.65
N ARG A 208 -16.71 -15.69 -5.49
CA ARG A 208 -16.83 -15.89 -6.94
C ARG A 208 -15.50 -16.25 -7.56
N ILE A 209 -14.43 -15.52 -7.24
CA ILE A 209 -13.08 -15.80 -7.76
C ILE A 209 -12.60 -17.18 -7.28
N GLN A 210 -12.89 -17.52 -6.01
CA GLN A 210 -12.54 -18.82 -5.44
C GLN A 210 -13.27 -19.99 -6.12
N ARG A 211 -14.58 -19.87 -6.38
CA ARG A 211 -15.39 -20.91 -7.04
C ARG A 211 -14.91 -21.22 -8.45
N LYS A 212 -14.32 -20.27 -9.16
CA LYS A 212 -13.75 -20.49 -10.51
C LYS A 212 -12.51 -21.41 -10.50
N GLN A 213 -11.90 -21.65 -9.34
CA GLN A 213 -10.70 -22.48 -9.24
C GLN A 213 -10.99 -23.97 -9.00
N VAL A 214 -12.22 -24.30 -8.63
CA VAL A 214 -12.70 -25.68 -8.45
C VAL A 214 -13.37 -26.12 -9.74
#